data_AF-X1P3D6-F1
#
_entry.id   AF-X1P3D6-F1
#
_cell.length_a   1.000
_cell.length_b   1.000
_cell.length_c   1.000
_cell.angle_alpha   90.00
_cell.angle_beta   90.00
_cell.angle_gamma   90.00
#
_symmetry.space_group_name_H-M   'P 1'
#
loop_
_entity.id
_entity.type
_entity.pdbx_description
1 polymer ?
#
loop_
_entity_poly.entity_id
_entity_poly.type
_entity_poly.pdbx_seq_one_letter_code
_entity_poly.pdbx_strand_id
1 'polypeptide(L)'
;MGIKDKQTYGEYFWAMQVEAQKAFGEEAEKELAPYIAAILADAELPPETPAGLKKFMGALSEPPSFSFLSTLAGVGINAVDEVLDLVFDPVLTMMKRANKRRTKETWLTSSQVNALWARRKGTEGLWDETTASEGYEDALASMLYESELPYPTIPDIVAYSRYHGDYDAPWGEFEKWWNINPREWPVWKWMGSQKLTTLQCQDLLKRGSLSPPDFFAEIGRIGWPSFD
;
A
#
# COMPACT_ATOMS: atom_id res chain seq x y z
N MET A 1 39.61 40.21 -5.90
CA MET A 1 40.67 39.19 -5.81
C MET A 1 40.66 38.42 -7.10
N GLY A 2 41.76 38.52 -7.85
CA GLY A 2 41.77 38.39 -9.30
C GLY A 2 42.05 36.97 -9.78
N ILE A 3 41.04 36.29 -10.32
CA ILE A 3 41.24 35.06 -11.11
C ILE A 3 41.97 35.38 -12.44
N LYS A 4 41.85 36.63 -12.93
CA LYS A 4 42.41 37.08 -14.22
C LYS A 4 43.82 37.68 -14.13
N ASP A 5 44.18 38.26 -12.99
CA ASP A 5 45.52 38.84 -12.75
C ASP A 5 46.10 38.26 -11.46
N LYS A 6 46.92 37.21 -11.62
CA LYS A 6 47.48 36.41 -10.54
C LYS A 6 48.71 37.16 -9.97
N GLN A 7 48.54 37.98 -8.93
CA GLN A 7 49.65 38.77 -8.37
C GLN A 7 50.28 38.14 -7.13
N THR A 8 49.58 37.26 -6.43
CA THR A 8 50.07 36.59 -5.21
C THR A 8 49.96 35.07 -5.31
N TYR A 9 50.81 34.35 -4.55
CA TYR A 9 50.81 32.88 -4.54
C TYR A 9 49.45 32.28 -4.12
N GLY A 10 48.73 32.95 -3.21
CA GLY A 10 47.39 32.55 -2.79
C GLY A 10 46.33 32.70 -3.89
N GLU A 11 46.41 33.77 -4.69
CA GLU A 11 45.51 33.96 -5.84
C GLU A 11 45.81 32.97 -6.98
N TYR A 12 47.08 32.61 -7.16
CA TYR A 12 47.47 31.55 -8.10
C TYR A 12 46.91 30.20 -7.67
N PHE A 13 47.08 29.80 -6.40
CA PHE A 13 46.57 28.52 -5.90
C PHE A 13 45.03 28.44 -5.99
N TRP A 14 44.33 29.51 -5.63
CA TRP A 14 42.87 29.57 -5.74
C TRP A 14 42.40 29.53 -7.19
N ALA A 15 43.06 30.26 -8.10
CA ALA A 15 42.73 30.21 -9.52
C ALA A 15 42.98 28.82 -10.12
N MET A 16 44.08 28.15 -9.74
CA MET A 16 44.38 26.78 -10.17
C MET A 16 43.37 25.76 -9.61
N GLN A 17 42.86 25.97 -8.39
CA GLN A 17 41.82 25.12 -7.80
C GLN A 17 40.47 25.27 -8.52
N VAL A 18 40.11 26.49 -8.91
CA VAL A 18 38.91 26.78 -9.72
C VAL A 18 39.06 26.25 -11.15
N GLU A 19 40.24 26.39 -11.76
CA GLU A 19 40.56 25.81 -13.07
C GLU A 19 40.52 24.27 -13.02
N ALA A 20 41.02 23.64 -11.95
CA ALA A 20 40.94 22.20 -11.75
C ALA A 20 39.51 21.70 -11.56
N GLN A 21 38.67 22.43 -10.81
CA GLN A 21 37.24 22.10 -10.69
C GLN A 21 36.49 22.24 -12.02
N LYS A 22 36.84 23.25 -12.83
CA LYS A 22 36.30 23.42 -14.19
C LYS A 22 36.74 22.28 -15.11
N ALA A 23 38.01 21.88 -15.05
CA ALA A 23 38.54 20.76 -15.83
C ALA A 23 37.88 19.43 -15.43
N PHE A 24 37.75 19.13 -14.13
CA PHE A 24 37.02 17.95 -13.65
C PHE A 24 35.54 17.95 -14.06
N GLY A 25 34.88 19.12 -14.04
CA GLY A 25 33.49 19.27 -14.48
C GLY A 25 33.31 19.05 -15.98
N GLU A 26 34.20 19.61 -16.81
CA GLU A 26 34.21 19.41 -18.28
C GLU A 26 34.50 17.94 -18.65
N GLU A 27 35.35 17.26 -17.89
CA GLU A 27 35.69 15.85 -18.09
C GLU A 27 34.51 14.93 -17.68
N ALA A 28 33.87 15.19 -16.55
CA ALA A 28 32.66 14.49 -16.12
C ALA A 28 31.47 14.73 -17.07
N GLU A 29 31.31 15.95 -17.59
CA GLU A 29 30.31 16.28 -18.61
C GLU A 29 30.61 15.52 -19.92
N LYS A 30 31.86 15.51 -20.39
CA LYS A 30 32.24 14.77 -21.59
C LYS A 30 32.03 13.26 -21.47
N GLU A 31 32.21 12.70 -20.27
CA GLU A 31 32.01 11.28 -19.99
C GLU A 31 30.53 10.91 -19.80
N LEU A 32 29.75 11.72 -19.09
CA LEU A 32 28.36 11.38 -18.70
C LEU A 32 27.30 11.95 -19.65
N ALA A 33 27.55 13.10 -20.29
CA ALA A 33 26.61 13.71 -21.23
C ALA A 33 26.16 12.75 -22.35
N PRO A 34 27.01 11.94 -23.02
CA PRO A 34 26.52 11.03 -24.03
C PRO A 34 25.55 9.96 -23.47
N TYR A 35 25.73 9.52 -22.23
CA TYR A 35 24.84 8.55 -21.59
C TYR A 35 23.53 9.19 -21.13
N ILE A 36 23.58 10.40 -20.55
CA ILE A 36 22.39 11.15 -20.14
C ILE A 36 21.58 11.56 -21.37
N ALA A 37 22.25 12.04 -22.43
CA ALA A 37 21.62 12.36 -23.71
C ALA A 37 20.98 11.13 -24.34
N ALA A 38 21.63 9.95 -24.30
CA ALA A 38 21.05 8.71 -24.79
C ALA A 38 19.79 8.30 -23.98
N ILE A 39 19.85 8.37 -22.65
CA ILE A 39 18.71 8.05 -21.77
C ILE A 39 17.53 9.02 -22.01
N LEU A 40 17.81 10.30 -22.23
CA LEU A 40 16.79 11.31 -22.52
C LEU A 40 16.29 11.29 -23.97
N ALA A 41 17.11 10.85 -24.92
CA ALA A 41 16.72 10.67 -26.32
C ALA A 41 15.81 9.45 -26.49
N ASP A 42 16.03 8.38 -25.71
CA ASP A 42 15.18 7.19 -25.67
C ASP A 42 13.87 7.42 -24.88
N ALA A 43 13.78 8.51 -24.13
CA ALA A 43 12.55 8.94 -23.46
C ALA A 43 11.56 9.55 -24.46
N GLU A 44 10.73 8.73 -25.10
CA GLU A 44 9.62 9.21 -25.92
C GLU A 44 8.64 10.03 -25.06
N LEU A 45 8.67 11.36 -25.25
CA LEU A 45 7.74 12.26 -24.60
C LEU A 45 6.32 12.05 -25.15
N PRO A 46 5.30 11.92 -24.28
CA PRO A 46 3.92 11.83 -24.74
C PRO A 46 3.52 12.99 -25.65
N PRO A 47 2.67 12.77 -26.67
CA PRO A 47 2.30 13.80 -27.64
C PRO A 47 1.70 15.05 -26.99
N GLU A 48 0.97 14.88 -25.88
CA GLU A 48 0.35 15.91 -25.03
C GLU A 48 1.33 16.77 -24.22
N THR A 49 2.63 16.46 -24.22
CA THR A 49 3.63 17.21 -23.47
C THR A 49 3.66 18.67 -23.94
N PRO A 50 3.49 19.68 -23.05
CA PRO A 50 3.52 21.09 -23.41
C PRO A 50 4.80 21.47 -24.16
N ALA A 51 4.70 22.36 -25.15
CA ALA A 51 5.83 22.70 -26.02
C ALA A 51 7.05 23.28 -25.27
N GLY A 52 6.82 23.99 -24.16
CA GLY A 52 7.90 24.52 -23.30
C GLY A 52 8.71 23.41 -22.62
N LEU A 53 8.05 22.32 -22.25
CA LEU A 53 8.68 21.18 -21.58
C LEU A 53 9.45 20.29 -22.56
N LYS A 54 8.95 20.13 -23.80
CA LYS A 54 9.70 19.50 -24.90
C LYS A 54 11.01 20.25 -25.19
N LYS A 55 10.96 21.59 -25.21
CA LYS A 55 12.15 22.44 -25.40
C LYS A 55 13.13 22.35 -24.24
N PHE A 56 12.62 22.29 -23.02
CA PHE A 56 13.42 22.17 -21.81
C PHE A 56 14.12 20.80 -21.72
N MET A 57 13.44 19.70 -22.05
CA MET A 57 14.07 18.38 -22.13
C MET A 57 15.10 18.28 -23.25
N GLY A 58 14.87 18.94 -24.39
CA GLY A 58 15.89 19.09 -25.43
C GLY A 58 17.12 19.90 -24.96
N ALA A 59 16.91 20.92 -24.12
CA ALA A 59 18.01 21.67 -23.51
C ALA A 59 18.73 20.91 -22.39
N LEU A 60 18.11 19.88 -21.80
CA LEU A 60 18.75 18.98 -20.84
C LEU A 60 19.53 17.85 -21.51
N SER A 61 19.11 17.41 -22.70
CA SER A 61 19.88 16.45 -23.51
C SER A 61 21.14 17.07 -24.12
N GLU A 62 21.17 18.39 -24.28
CA GLU A 62 22.34 19.16 -24.71
C GLU A 62 22.45 20.43 -23.85
N PRO A 63 22.96 20.35 -22.60
CA PRO A 63 23.06 21.50 -21.72
C PRO A 63 24.01 22.55 -22.31
N PRO A 64 23.61 23.84 -22.36
CA PRO A 64 24.44 24.88 -22.97
C PRO A 64 25.69 25.24 -22.15
N SER A 65 25.81 24.81 -20.88
CA SER A 65 27.06 24.85 -20.08
C SER A 65 26.94 24.11 -18.74
N PHE A 66 28.07 23.65 -18.18
CA PHE A 66 28.21 23.14 -16.79
C PHE A 66 27.63 24.10 -15.73
N SER A 67 27.68 25.41 -15.99
CA SER A 67 27.08 26.43 -15.13
C SER A 67 25.57 26.27 -14.98
N PHE A 68 24.89 25.68 -15.96
CA PHE A 68 23.43 25.49 -15.88
C PHE A 68 23.05 24.54 -14.74
N LEU A 69 23.76 23.42 -14.61
CA LEU A 69 23.56 22.44 -13.54
C LEU A 69 24.05 22.97 -12.18
N SER A 70 25.20 23.66 -12.15
CA SER A 70 25.74 24.22 -10.90
C SER A 70 24.99 25.47 -10.42
N THR A 71 24.34 26.24 -11.31
CA THR A 71 23.50 27.39 -10.95
C THR A 71 22.12 26.95 -10.47
N LEU A 72 21.58 25.85 -11.02
CA LEU A 72 20.43 25.16 -10.44
C LEU A 72 20.71 24.68 -9.00
N ALA A 73 21.92 24.16 -8.75
CA ALA A 73 22.34 23.75 -7.41
C ALA A 73 22.68 24.94 -6.46
N GLY A 74 22.99 26.12 -7.00
CA GLY A 74 23.54 27.26 -6.25
C GLY A 74 22.54 28.34 -5.83
N VAL A 75 21.30 28.33 -6.33
CA VAL A 75 20.28 29.34 -6.04
C VAL A 75 19.17 28.72 -5.18
N GLY A 76 19.23 28.91 -3.86
CA GLY A 76 18.09 28.73 -2.93
C GLY A 76 17.45 27.33 -2.89
N ILE A 77 18.08 26.40 -2.16
CA ILE A 77 17.76 24.97 -2.06
C ILE A 77 16.26 24.67 -1.81
N ASN A 78 15.53 25.43 -0.99
CA ASN A 78 14.15 25.08 -0.64
C ASN A 78 13.08 25.51 -1.66
N ALA A 79 13.27 26.65 -2.34
CA ALA A 79 12.30 27.13 -3.34
C ALA A 79 12.51 26.47 -4.71
N VAL A 80 13.75 26.04 -4.99
CA VAL A 80 14.10 25.30 -6.19
C VAL A 80 13.68 23.84 -6.06
N ASP A 81 13.85 23.15 -4.93
CA ASP A 81 13.29 21.79 -4.75
C ASP A 81 11.77 21.78 -4.99
N GLU A 82 11.03 22.73 -4.43
CA GLU A 82 9.56 22.79 -4.60
C GLU A 82 9.14 23.14 -6.04
N VAL A 83 9.91 23.96 -6.75
CA VAL A 83 9.67 24.27 -8.18
C VAL A 83 10.14 23.13 -9.09
N LEU A 84 11.24 22.45 -8.74
CA LEU A 84 11.73 21.27 -9.45
C LEU A 84 10.73 20.12 -9.27
N ASP A 85 10.26 19.83 -8.06
CA ASP A 85 9.22 18.83 -7.81
C ASP A 85 7.93 19.21 -8.56
N LEU A 86 7.46 20.46 -8.49
CA LEU A 86 6.26 20.91 -9.21
C LEU A 86 6.36 20.77 -10.74
N VAL A 87 7.54 21.04 -11.30
CA VAL A 87 7.77 21.02 -12.76
C VAL A 87 8.15 19.64 -13.27
N PHE A 88 8.92 18.86 -12.52
CA PHE A 88 9.46 17.58 -12.94
C PHE A 88 8.63 16.38 -12.48
N ASP A 89 7.97 16.42 -11.32
CA ASP A 89 7.15 15.28 -10.87
C ASP A 89 6.07 14.89 -11.86
N PRO A 90 5.31 15.84 -12.47
CA PRO A 90 4.33 15.47 -13.48
C PRO A 90 4.97 14.78 -14.69
N VAL A 91 6.19 15.20 -15.05
CA VAL A 91 6.94 14.72 -16.24
C VAL A 91 7.53 13.35 -16.00
N LEU A 92 8.21 13.19 -14.87
CA LEU A 92 8.70 11.90 -14.40
C LEU A 92 7.53 10.93 -14.19
N THR A 93 6.39 11.40 -13.71
CA THR A 93 5.17 10.59 -13.60
C THR A 93 4.62 10.20 -14.97
N MET A 94 4.57 11.11 -15.94
CA MET A 94 4.15 10.82 -17.31
C MET A 94 5.11 9.84 -18.00
N MET A 95 6.42 10.02 -17.84
CA MET A 95 7.44 9.09 -18.36
C MET A 95 7.33 7.71 -17.69
N LYS A 96 7.19 7.66 -16.36
CA LYS A 96 6.93 6.41 -15.62
C LYS A 96 5.66 5.71 -16.13
N ARG A 97 4.59 6.46 -16.39
CA ARG A 97 3.32 5.93 -16.95
C ARG A 97 3.47 5.44 -18.39
N ALA A 98 4.16 6.21 -19.24
CA ALA A 98 4.43 5.83 -20.62
C ALA A 98 5.28 4.55 -20.69
N ASN A 99 6.34 4.47 -19.88
CA ASN A 99 7.16 3.27 -19.75
C ASN A 99 6.33 2.08 -19.25
N LYS A 100 5.58 2.23 -18.15
CA LYS A 100 4.69 1.18 -17.62
C LYS A 100 3.63 0.72 -18.62
N ARG A 101 3.14 1.60 -19.50
CA ARG A 101 2.19 1.22 -20.58
C ARG A 101 2.86 0.34 -21.64
N ARG A 102 4.15 0.59 -21.93
CA ARG A 102 4.93 -0.18 -22.90
C ARG A 102 5.39 -1.52 -22.33
N THR A 103 5.95 -1.52 -21.12
CA THR A 103 6.52 -2.71 -20.50
C THR A 103 5.48 -3.56 -19.76
N LYS A 104 4.34 -2.97 -19.39
CA LYS A 104 3.27 -3.63 -18.60
C LYS A 104 3.78 -4.31 -17.33
N GLU A 105 4.79 -3.72 -16.71
CA GLU A 105 5.45 -4.23 -15.50
C GLU A 105 4.56 -4.25 -14.25
N THR A 106 3.33 -3.75 -14.31
CA THR A 106 2.44 -3.77 -13.14
C THR A 106 1.64 -5.05 -13.15
N TRP A 107 2.03 -5.97 -12.28
CA TRP A 107 1.35 -7.23 -12.03
C TRP A 107 0.24 -7.02 -11.00
N LEU A 108 -0.74 -7.92 -10.99
CA LEU A 108 -1.69 -7.98 -9.87
C LEU A 108 -0.94 -8.38 -8.60
N THR A 109 -1.43 -7.97 -7.44
CA THR A 109 -0.86 -8.44 -6.17
C THR A 109 -1.37 -9.85 -5.83
N SER A 110 -0.64 -10.61 -5.01
CA SER A 110 -1.09 -11.92 -4.49
C SER A 110 -2.51 -11.86 -3.93
N SER A 111 -2.83 -10.83 -3.15
CA SER A 111 -4.19 -10.61 -2.60
C SER A 111 -5.26 -10.42 -3.69
N GLN A 112 -4.95 -9.67 -4.75
CA GLN A 112 -5.89 -9.49 -5.86
C GLN A 112 -6.09 -10.79 -6.64
N VAL A 113 -5.02 -11.55 -6.86
CA VAL A 113 -5.09 -12.83 -7.57
C VAL A 113 -5.77 -13.90 -6.73
N ASN A 114 -5.53 -13.95 -5.42
CA ASN A 114 -6.24 -14.80 -4.46
C ASN A 114 -7.76 -14.54 -4.50
N ALA A 115 -8.18 -13.27 -4.52
CA ALA A 115 -9.59 -12.93 -4.63
C ALA A 115 -10.22 -13.40 -5.96
N LEU A 116 -9.47 -13.36 -7.07
CA LEU A 116 -9.92 -13.90 -8.36
C LEU A 116 -9.93 -15.43 -8.36
N TRP A 117 -8.92 -16.05 -7.76
CA TRP A 117 -8.77 -17.50 -7.61
C TRP A 117 -9.93 -18.10 -6.81
N ALA A 118 -10.25 -17.53 -5.65
CA ALA A 118 -11.40 -17.93 -4.82
C ALA A 118 -12.73 -17.89 -5.58
N ARG A 119 -12.86 -16.96 -6.53
CA ARG A 119 -14.07 -16.76 -7.34
C ARG A 119 -14.07 -17.55 -8.65
N ARG A 120 -13.05 -18.39 -8.89
CA ARG A 120 -12.82 -19.10 -10.17
C ARG A 120 -12.79 -18.16 -11.38
N LYS A 121 -12.23 -16.97 -11.22
CA LYS A 121 -12.10 -15.93 -12.26
C LYS A 121 -10.64 -15.73 -12.73
N GLY A 122 -9.69 -16.47 -12.18
CA GLY A 122 -8.28 -16.51 -12.59
C GLY A 122 -7.86 -17.89 -13.08
N THR A 123 -6.71 -17.99 -13.71
CA THR A 123 -6.05 -19.25 -14.10
C THR A 123 -5.00 -19.65 -13.07
N GLU A 124 -4.74 -20.95 -12.94
CA GLU A 124 -3.73 -21.49 -12.02
C GLU A 124 -2.35 -20.87 -12.29
N GLY A 125 -1.92 -20.85 -13.56
CA GLY A 125 -0.64 -20.22 -13.91
C GLY A 125 -0.55 -18.72 -13.59
N LEU A 126 -1.67 -17.98 -13.55
CA LEU A 126 -1.63 -16.57 -13.13
C LEU A 126 -1.44 -16.45 -11.62
N TRP A 127 -2.01 -17.38 -10.85
CA TRP A 127 -1.84 -17.47 -9.40
C TRP A 127 -0.40 -17.88 -9.05
N ASP A 128 0.11 -18.93 -9.69
CA ASP A 128 1.48 -19.43 -9.48
C ASP A 128 2.52 -18.35 -9.82
N GLU A 129 2.44 -17.76 -11.03
CA GLU A 129 3.42 -16.76 -11.46
C GLU A 129 3.39 -15.51 -10.58
N THR A 130 2.20 -15.07 -10.15
CA THR A 130 2.08 -13.88 -9.32
C THR A 130 2.61 -14.12 -7.91
N THR A 131 2.23 -15.24 -7.28
CA THR A 131 2.70 -15.58 -5.93
C THR A 131 4.21 -15.86 -5.89
N ALA A 132 4.74 -16.54 -6.91
CA ALA A 132 6.18 -16.72 -7.09
C ALA A 132 6.90 -15.38 -7.33
N SER A 133 6.32 -14.47 -8.11
CA SER A 133 6.92 -13.14 -8.37
C SER A 133 7.01 -12.27 -7.12
N GLU A 134 6.10 -12.45 -6.16
CA GLU A 134 6.15 -11.80 -4.84
C GLU A 134 7.09 -12.51 -3.85
N GLY A 135 7.67 -13.65 -4.24
CA GLY A 135 8.65 -14.39 -3.46
C GLY A 135 8.06 -15.38 -2.45
N TYR A 136 6.77 -15.73 -2.57
CA TYR A 136 6.20 -16.79 -1.75
C TYR A 136 6.64 -18.18 -2.25
N GLU A 137 6.98 -19.06 -1.32
CA GLU A 137 7.00 -20.50 -1.56
C GLU A 137 5.57 -21.01 -1.72
N ASP A 138 5.32 -22.05 -2.54
CA ASP A 138 3.99 -22.63 -2.80
C ASP A 138 3.17 -22.91 -1.53
N ALA A 139 3.83 -23.40 -0.47
CA ALA A 139 3.19 -23.65 0.82
C ALA A 139 2.72 -22.34 1.49
N LEU A 140 3.55 -21.29 1.47
CA LEU A 140 3.22 -19.98 2.03
C LEU A 140 2.17 -19.26 1.18
N ALA A 141 2.23 -19.40 -0.14
CA ALA A 141 1.22 -18.88 -1.06
C ALA A 141 -0.16 -19.50 -0.77
N SER A 142 -0.18 -20.82 -0.55
CA SER A 142 -1.40 -21.55 -0.17
C SER A 142 -1.94 -21.09 1.18
N MET A 143 -1.09 -20.92 2.19
CA MET A 143 -1.50 -20.41 3.51
C MET A 143 -1.99 -18.96 3.44
N LEU A 144 -1.34 -18.11 2.64
CA LEU A 144 -1.78 -16.74 2.41
C LEU A 144 -3.18 -16.74 1.78
N TYR A 145 -3.40 -17.56 0.75
CA TYR A 145 -4.71 -17.73 0.14
C TYR A 145 -5.77 -18.17 1.16
N GLU A 146 -5.49 -19.20 1.97
CA GLU A 146 -6.42 -19.67 3.01
C GLU A 146 -6.72 -18.59 4.05
N SER A 147 -5.74 -17.77 4.42
CA SER A 147 -5.91 -16.70 5.41
C SER A 147 -6.78 -15.54 4.91
N GLU A 148 -6.89 -15.35 3.60
CA GLU A 148 -7.71 -14.30 2.97
C GLU A 148 -9.15 -14.76 2.70
N LEU A 149 -9.43 -16.06 2.83
CA LEU A 149 -10.80 -16.56 2.71
C LEU A 149 -11.66 -16.04 3.86
N PRO A 150 -12.92 -15.65 3.61
CA PRO A 150 -13.85 -15.31 4.67
C PRO A 150 -14.03 -16.51 5.61
N TYR A 151 -13.55 -16.37 6.85
CA TYR A 151 -13.69 -17.41 7.86
C TYR A 151 -14.92 -17.12 8.74
N PRO A 152 -15.74 -18.14 9.09
CA PRO A 152 -16.91 -17.93 9.93
C PRO A 152 -16.57 -17.29 11.28
N THR A 153 -17.49 -16.51 11.85
CA THR A 153 -17.24 -15.91 13.16
C THR A 153 -17.33 -16.96 14.27
N ILE A 154 -16.71 -16.70 15.43
CA ILE A 154 -16.77 -17.63 16.57
C ILE A 154 -18.23 -17.99 16.95
N PRO A 155 -19.19 -17.06 17.05
CA PRO A 155 -20.59 -17.41 17.29
C PRO A 155 -21.21 -18.34 16.24
N ASP A 156 -20.86 -18.18 14.95
CA ASP A 156 -21.35 -19.06 13.87
C ASP A 156 -20.80 -20.47 14.04
N ILE A 157 -19.53 -20.61 14.41
CA ILE A 157 -18.90 -21.91 14.67
C ILE A 157 -19.48 -22.55 15.93
N VAL A 158 -19.79 -21.77 16.97
CA VAL A 158 -20.50 -22.26 18.15
C VAL A 158 -21.89 -22.79 17.75
N ALA A 159 -22.62 -22.06 16.90
CA ALA A 159 -23.91 -22.52 16.39
C ALA A 159 -23.77 -23.80 15.58
N TYR A 160 -22.84 -23.84 14.62
CA TYR A 160 -22.50 -25.05 13.85
C TYR A 160 -22.19 -26.24 14.78
N SER A 161 -21.37 -26.02 15.80
CA SER A 161 -20.97 -27.05 16.77
C SER A 161 -22.15 -27.61 17.56
N ARG A 162 -23.18 -26.80 17.84
CA ARG A 162 -24.40 -27.28 18.50
C ARG A 162 -25.27 -28.16 17.59
N TYR A 163 -25.24 -27.93 16.28
CA TYR A 163 -25.98 -28.75 15.31
C TYR A 163 -25.25 -30.04 14.91
N HIS A 164 -23.92 -30.03 14.94
CA HIS A 164 -23.08 -31.15 14.50
C HIS A 164 -22.44 -31.94 15.65
N GLY A 165 -22.52 -31.46 16.89
CA GLY A 165 -22.03 -32.12 18.09
C GLY A 165 -23.06 -32.15 19.22
N ASP A 166 -22.60 -32.04 20.47
CA ASP A 166 -23.47 -31.92 21.64
C ASP A 166 -23.99 -30.48 21.77
N TYR A 167 -25.31 -30.32 21.69
CA TYR A 167 -25.94 -29.01 21.77
C TYR A 167 -25.77 -28.35 23.15
N ASP A 168 -25.63 -29.10 24.24
CA ASP A 168 -25.43 -28.57 25.60
C ASP A 168 -23.95 -28.31 25.91
N ALA A 169 -23.05 -29.09 25.30
CA ALA A 169 -21.60 -28.99 25.44
C ALA A 169 -20.86 -28.91 24.09
N PRO A 170 -20.99 -27.78 23.34
CA PRO A 170 -20.48 -27.69 21.97
C PRO A 170 -18.95 -27.65 21.84
N TRP A 171 -18.20 -27.69 22.95
CA TRP A 171 -16.74 -27.54 22.98
C TRP A 171 -16.02 -28.58 22.11
N GLY A 172 -16.42 -29.86 22.21
CA GLY A 172 -15.72 -30.95 21.52
C GLY A 172 -15.82 -30.89 19.99
N GLU A 173 -16.86 -30.25 19.46
CA GLU A 173 -16.93 -29.97 18.02
C GLU A 173 -16.25 -28.64 17.69
N PHE A 174 -16.43 -27.62 18.52
CA PHE A 174 -15.86 -26.29 18.34
C PHE A 174 -14.32 -26.28 18.25
N GLU A 175 -13.64 -27.02 19.12
CA GLU A 175 -12.17 -27.01 19.24
C GLU A 175 -11.45 -27.56 17.99
N LYS A 176 -12.17 -28.28 17.11
CA LYS A 176 -11.64 -28.77 15.83
C LYS A 176 -11.46 -27.65 14.80
N TRP A 177 -12.25 -26.59 14.93
CA TRP A 177 -12.30 -25.48 13.97
C TRP A 177 -11.57 -24.25 14.49
N TRP A 178 -11.62 -24.00 15.79
CA TRP A 178 -11.03 -22.79 16.36
C TRP A 178 -10.20 -23.06 17.62
N ASN A 179 -9.01 -22.47 17.67
CA ASN A 179 -8.14 -22.49 18.84
C ASN A 179 -8.35 -21.21 19.68
N ILE A 180 -9.03 -21.32 20.83
CA ILE A 180 -9.18 -20.23 21.81
C ILE A 180 -8.66 -20.62 23.19
N ASN A 181 -8.38 -19.63 24.02
CA ASN A 181 -8.11 -19.85 25.42
C ASN A 181 -9.36 -20.43 26.13
N PRO A 182 -9.25 -21.57 26.84
CA PRO A 182 -10.38 -22.16 27.58
C PRO A 182 -11.04 -21.20 28.60
N ARG A 183 -10.30 -20.21 29.09
CA ARG A 183 -10.83 -19.16 29.98
C ARG A 183 -11.88 -18.28 29.30
N GLU A 184 -11.77 -18.06 27.99
CA GLU A 184 -12.67 -17.20 27.22
C GLU A 184 -13.89 -17.96 26.71
N TRP A 185 -13.82 -19.29 26.69
CA TRP A 185 -14.91 -20.16 26.21
C TRP A 185 -16.28 -19.86 26.83
N PRO A 186 -16.44 -19.63 28.14
CA PRO A 186 -17.75 -19.34 28.72
C PRO A 186 -18.42 -18.11 28.09
N VAL A 187 -17.63 -17.09 27.72
CA VAL A 187 -18.13 -15.88 27.06
C VAL A 187 -18.60 -16.20 25.64
N TRP A 188 -17.77 -16.88 24.86
CA TRP A 188 -18.11 -17.26 23.48
C TRP A 188 -19.30 -18.22 23.41
N LYS A 189 -19.39 -19.19 24.32
CA LYS A 189 -20.53 -20.11 24.46
C LYS A 189 -21.82 -19.34 24.72
N TRP A 190 -21.78 -18.31 25.58
CA TRP A 190 -22.94 -17.46 25.84
C TRP A 190 -23.28 -16.57 24.62
N MET A 191 -22.28 -15.99 23.96
CA MET A 191 -22.50 -15.16 22.76
C MET A 191 -23.10 -15.95 21.59
N GLY A 192 -22.70 -17.21 21.40
CA GLY A 192 -23.31 -18.11 20.41
C GLY A 192 -24.69 -18.67 20.78
N SER A 193 -25.20 -18.38 21.98
CA SER A 193 -26.55 -18.80 22.39
C SER A 193 -27.62 -17.85 21.84
N GLN A 194 -28.80 -18.37 21.48
CA GLN A 194 -29.96 -17.54 21.17
C GLN A 194 -30.47 -16.88 22.45
N LYS A 195 -30.87 -15.61 22.37
CA LYS A 195 -31.47 -14.86 23.49
C LYS A 195 -32.91 -14.53 23.13
N LEU A 196 -33.76 -14.44 24.15
CA LEU A 196 -35.12 -13.95 23.95
C LEU A 196 -35.08 -12.51 23.46
N THR A 197 -35.81 -12.23 22.39
CA THR A 197 -36.07 -10.89 21.89
C THR A 197 -37.18 -10.22 22.70
N THR A 198 -37.27 -8.90 22.66
CA THR A 198 -38.36 -8.14 23.30
C THR A 198 -39.73 -8.68 22.94
N LEU A 199 -39.96 -9.02 21.67
CA LEU A 199 -41.25 -9.55 21.19
C LEU A 199 -41.53 -10.94 21.79
N GLN A 200 -40.54 -11.82 21.85
CA GLN A 200 -40.68 -13.13 22.48
C GLN A 200 -41.00 -13.00 23.97
N CYS A 201 -40.35 -12.08 24.69
CA CYS A 201 -40.66 -11.81 26.10
C CYS A 201 -42.11 -11.33 26.29
N GLN A 202 -42.59 -10.41 25.44
CA GLN A 202 -43.98 -9.94 25.50
C GLN A 202 -44.99 -11.05 25.21
N ASP A 203 -44.72 -11.89 24.22
CA ASP A 203 -45.59 -13.01 23.87
C ASP A 203 -45.64 -14.06 24.99
N LEU A 204 -44.50 -14.35 25.63
CA LEU A 204 -44.45 -15.27 26.77
C LEU A 204 -45.20 -14.72 27.99
N LEU A 205 -45.15 -13.40 28.23
CA LEU A 205 -45.93 -12.75 29.28
C LEU A 205 -47.44 -12.86 28.99
N LYS A 206 -47.88 -12.54 27.77
CA LYS A 206 -49.30 -12.66 27.36
C LYS A 206 -49.84 -14.07 27.46
N ARG A 207 -48.99 -15.07 27.21
CA ARG A 207 -49.32 -16.51 27.32
C ARG A 207 -49.30 -17.01 28.77
N GLY A 208 -48.87 -16.20 29.74
CA GLY A 208 -48.73 -16.59 31.13
C GLY A 208 -47.58 -17.57 31.40
N SER A 209 -46.66 -17.74 30.44
CA SER A 209 -45.46 -18.59 30.60
C SER A 209 -44.30 -17.85 31.26
N LEU A 210 -44.33 -16.51 31.24
CA LEU A 210 -43.37 -15.64 31.92
C LEU A 210 -44.12 -14.78 32.94
N SER A 211 -43.64 -14.72 34.18
CA SER A 211 -44.25 -13.87 35.21
C SER A 211 -43.90 -12.38 34.96
N PRO A 212 -44.71 -11.42 35.45
CA PRO A 212 -44.37 -10.00 35.31
C PRO A 212 -42.98 -9.65 35.88
N PRO A 213 -42.56 -10.13 37.07
CA PRO A 213 -41.20 -9.92 37.56
C PRO A 213 -40.11 -10.44 36.60
N ASP A 214 -40.27 -11.66 36.06
CA ASP A 214 -39.29 -12.26 35.15
C ASP A 214 -39.23 -11.51 33.81
N PHE A 215 -40.38 -11.02 33.34
CA PHE A 215 -40.46 -10.17 32.16
C PHE A 215 -39.64 -8.89 32.33
N PHE A 216 -39.85 -8.14 33.42
CA PHE A 216 -39.09 -6.90 33.64
C PHE A 216 -37.60 -7.16 33.82
N ALA A 217 -37.22 -8.28 34.47
CA ALA A 217 -35.82 -8.68 34.57
C ALA A 217 -35.20 -8.94 33.19
N GLU A 218 -35.86 -9.69 32.30
CA GLU A 218 -35.29 -9.95 30.96
C GLU A 218 -35.29 -8.72 30.04
N ILE A 219 -36.31 -7.88 30.13
CA ILE A 219 -36.37 -6.61 29.40
C ILE A 219 -35.21 -5.69 29.84
N GLY A 220 -34.87 -5.70 31.13
CA GLY A 220 -33.66 -5.04 31.64
C GLY A 220 -32.35 -5.64 31.11
N ARG A 221 -32.24 -6.98 31.02
CA ARG A 221 -31.05 -7.65 30.44
C ARG A 221 -30.88 -7.39 28.94
N ILE A 222 -31.98 -7.22 28.20
CA ILE A 222 -31.99 -6.82 26.78
C ILE A 222 -31.53 -5.36 26.61
N GLY A 223 -31.63 -4.54 27.66
CA GLY A 223 -31.14 -3.16 27.68
C GLY A 223 -32.21 -2.10 27.54
N TRP A 224 -33.49 -2.42 27.82
CA TRP A 224 -34.52 -1.38 27.91
C TRP A 224 -34.29 -0.53 29.15
N PRO A 225 -34.45 0.80 29.05
CA PRO A 225 -34.39 1.68 30.21
C PRO A 225 -35.58 1.44 31.14
N SER A 226 -35.43 1.79 32.42
CA SER A 226 -36.55 1.83 33.34
C SER A 226 -37.52 2.94 32.91
N PHE A 227 -38.79 2.58 32.74
CA PHE A 227 -39.87 3.55 32.60
C PHE A 227 -40.69 3.48 33.89
N ASP A 228 -40.50 4.49 34.73
CA ASP A 228 -41.34 4.74 35.91
C ASP A 228 -42.69 5.33 35.49
#